data_AF-A0A382K8L9-F1
#
_entry.id   AF-A0A382K8L9-F1
#
_cell.length_a   1.000
_cell.length_b   1.000
_cell.length_c   1.000
_cell.angle_alpha   90.00
_cell.angle_beta   90.00
_cell.angle_gamma   90.00
#
_symmetry.space_group_name_H-M   'P 1'
#
loop_
_entity.id
_entity.type
_entity.pdbx_description
1 polymer ?
#
loop_
_entity_poly.entity_id
_entity_poly.type
_entity_poly.pdbx_seq_one_letter_code
_entity_poly.pdbx_strand_id
1 'polypeptide(L)'
;LGSSFEVYSGDNVILDFVFRSWELNLSVQYFLIFVVGVCVVAGFLLIFNAYRIGKPFIVAPFEYTILLWSIFYGWLIWDEKVTLQSWIGMGMIVAAGIYLFYRERVNEQQITMDQPLR
;
A
#
# COMPACT_ATOMS: atom_id res chain seq x y z
N LEU A 1 -46.63 18.59 28.63
CA LEU A 1 -45.94 18.06 27.43
C LEU A 1 -45.24 19.23 26.74
N GLY A 2 -44.09 19.69 27.25
CA GLY A 2 -43.46 20.90 26.71
C GLY A 2 -42.18 21.30 27.44
N SER A 3 -41.30 20.34 27.73
CA SER A 3 -40.07 20.57 28.49
C SER A 3 -38.94 19.67 27.98
N SER A 4 -38.41 19.94 26.77
CA SER A 4 -37.18 19.29 26.29
C SER A 4 -36.59 19.94 25.04
N PHE A 5 -36.42 21.27 25.02
CA PHE A 5 -35.59 21.92 24.00
C PHE A 5 -34.78 23.07 24.63
N GLU A 6 -34.03 22.75 25.69
CA GLU A 6 -32.87 23.55 26.06
C GLU A 6 -31.78 23.24 25.03
N VAL A 7 -31.67 24.13 24.03
CA VAL A 7 -30.50 24.21 23.15
C VAL A 7 -29.31 24.51 24.05
N TYR A 8 -28.55 23.47 24.38
CA TYR A 8 -27.31 23.55 25.14
C TYR A 8 -26.30 24.41 24.35
N SER A 9 -26.30 25.69 24.71
CA SER A 9 -25.23 26.64 24.43
C SER A 9 -24.00 26.24 25.25
N GLY A 10 -22.86 25.99 24.60
CA GLY A 10 -21.55 26.06 25.26
C GLY A 10 -20.58 24.89 25.07
N ASP A 11 -20.97 23.64 25.34
CA ASP A 11 -19.99 22.58 25.69
C ASP A 11 -20.08 21.27 24.87
N ASN A 12 -20.78 21.26 23.73
CA ASN A 12 -20.91 20.04 22.93
C ASN A 12 -19.80 19.90 21.88
N VAL A 13 -18.68 19.29 22.27
CA VAL A 13 -17.54 18.92 21.38
C VAL A 13 -18.00 18.19 20.10
N ILE A 14 -19.09 17.43 20.19
CA ILE A 14 -19.68 16.70 19.07
C ILE A 14 -20.22 17.66 17.99
N LEU A 15 -20.88 18.75 18.39
CA LEU A 15 -21.40 19.75 17.44
C LEU A 15 -20.25 20.50 16.78
N ASP A 16 -19.19 20.79 17.53
CA ASP A 16 -17.98 21.44 17.01
C ASP A 16 -17.25 20.54 15.99
N PHE A 17 -17.17 19.22 16.23
CA PHE A 17 -16.65 18.27 15.24
C PHE A 17 -17.53 18.16 13.98
N VAL A 18 -18.86 18.06 14.15
CA VAL A 18 -19.81 17.88 13.03
C VAL A 18 -19.88 19.14 12.16
N PHE A 19 -19.87 20.33 12.75
CA PHE A 19 -19.89 21.60 12.04
C PHE A 19 -18.50 22.18 11.79
N ARG A 20 -17.43 21.41 12.09
CA ARG A 20 -16.06 21.82 11.84
C ARG A 20 -15.93 22.21 10.36
N SER A 21 -15.57 23.46 10.10
CA SER A 21 -15.28 23.90 8.74
C SER A 21 -14.15 23.04 8.17
N TRP A 22 -14.32 22.56 6.94
CA TRP A 22 -13.26 21.84 6.25
C TRP A 22 -12.09 22.80 6.03
N GLU A 23 -11.05 22.68 6.87
CA GLU A 23 -9.86 23.53 6.82
C GLU A 23 -9.02 23.14 5.60
N LEU A 24 -9.41 23.71 4.47
CA LEU A 24 -8.61 23.73 3.26
C LEU A 24 -7.40 24.62 3.48
N ASN A 25 -6.30 24.06 3.99
CA ASN A 25 -5.00 24.65 3.74
C ASN A 25 -4.67 24.45 2.25
N LEU A 26 -5.25 25.32 1.40
CA LEU A 26 -5.39 25.13 -0.04
C LEU A 26 -4.06 24.74 -0.71
N SER A 27 -2.96 25.44 -0.43
CA SER A 27 -1.73 25.29 -1.22
C SER A 27 -0.99 23.96 -0.99
N VAL A 28 -0.83 23.53 0.26
CA VAL A 28 -0.06 22.32 0.59
C VAL A 28 -0.89 21.06 0.30
N GLN A 29 -2.19 21.10 0.57
CA GLN A 29 -3.06 19.93 0.42
C GLN A 29 -3.25 19.53 -1.05
N TYR A 30 -3.47 20.50 -1.95
CA TYR A 30 -3.56 20.20 -3.38
C TYR A 30 -2.23 19.68 -3.95
N PHE A 31 -1.10 20.22 -3.49
CA PHE A 31 0.22 19.72 -3.90
C PHE A 31 0.43 18.26 -3.47
N LEU A 32 0.16 17.93 -2.20
CA LEU A 32 0.28 16.56 -1.71
C LEU A 32 -0.64 15.58 -2.45
N ILE A 33 -1.91 15.96 -2.70
CA ILE A 33 -2.84 15.13 -3.47
C ILE A 33 -2.33 14.89 -4.89
N PHE A 34 -1.78 15.93 -5.54
CA PHE A 34 -1.21 15.80 -6.87
C PHE A 34 -0.02 14.84 -6.89
N VAL A 35 0.92 14.99 -5.95
CA VAL A 35 2.10 14.10 -5.86
C VAL A 35 1.67 12.64 -5.60
N VAL A 36 0.75 12.41 -4.67
CA VAL A 36 0.24 11.06 -4.39
C VAL A 36 -0.46 10.49 -5.63
N GLY A 37 -1.29 11.28 -6.31
CA GLY A 37 -1.97 10.87 -7.54
C GLY A 37 -0.98 10.45 -8.64
N VAL A 38 0.06 11.24 -8.88
CA VAL A 38 1.10 10.92 -9.86
C VAL A 38 1.85 9.63 -9.48
N CYS A 39 2.24 9.47 -8.20
CA CYS A 39 2.90 8.26 -7.72
C CYS A 39 2.04 7.01 -7.90
N VAL A 40 0.74 7.11 -7.58
CA VAL A 40 -0.21 5.99 -7.72
C VAL A 40 -0.38 5.60 -9.19
N VAL A 41 -0.61 6.58 -10.08
CA VAL A 41 -0.74 6.32 -11.52
C VAL A 41 0.53 5.69 -12.08
N ALA A 42 1.71 6.22 -11.74
CA ALA A 42 2.99 5.66 -12.17
C ALA A 42 3.17 4.21 -11.68
N GLY A 43 2.85 3.94 -10.41
CA GLY A 43 2.89 2.59 -9.83
C GLY A 43 2.00 1.60 -10.58
N PHE A 44 0.74 1.98 -10.84
CA PHE A 44 -0.17 1.12 -11.61
C PHE A 44 0.28 0.90 -13.05
N LEU A 45 0.81 1.92 -13.73
CA LEU A 45 1.36 1.78 -15.08
C LEU A 45 2.53 0.79 -15.11
N LEU A 46 3.43 0.85 -14.13
CA LEU A 46 4.55 -0.09 -14.00
C LEU A 46 4.05 -1.53 -13.80
N ILE A 47 3.08 -1.73 -12.91
CA ILE A 47 2.47 -3.04 -12.65
C ILE A 47 1.80 -3.59 -13.91
N PHE A 48 1.00 -2.78 -14.61
CA PHE A 48 0.37 -3.21 -15.87
C PHE A 48 1.39 -3.56 -16.96
N ASN A 49 2.49 -2.81 -17.06
CA ASN A 49 3.57 -3.18 -17.97
C ASN A 49 4.26 -4.49 -17.56
N ALA A 50 4.47 -4.73 -16.26
CA ALA A 50 5.02 -5.97 -15.75
C ALA A 50 4.14 -7.18 -16.10
N TYR A 51 2.81 -7.06 -15.96
CA TYR A 51 1.87 -8.11 -16.39
C TYR A 51 1.85 -8.34 -17.90
N ARG A 52 2.18 -7.33 -18.70
CA ARG A 52 2.21 -7.46 -20.17
C ARG A 52 3.43 -8.26 -20.66
N ILE A 53 4.55 -8.18 -19.94
CA ILE A 53 5.84 -8.76 -20.37
C ILE A 53 6.16 -10.04 -19.59
N GLY A 54 5.80 -10.09 -18.31
CA GLY A 54 6.14 -11.17 -17.39
C GLY A 54 5.06 -12.24 -17.27
N LYS A 55 5.45 -13.42 -16.76
CA LYS A 55 4.50 -14.48 -16.40
C LYS A 55 3.68 -14.02 -15.19
N PRO A 56 2.33 -14.15 -15.19
CA PRO A 56 1.47 -13.66 -14.11
C PRO A 56 1.88 -14.13 -12.70
N PHE A 57 2.36 -15.37 -12.58
CA PHE A 57 2.82 -15.94 -11.30
C PHE A 57 4.05 -15.24 -10.70
N ILE A 58 4.88 -14.59 -11.53
CA ILE A 58 6.07 -13.86 -11.05
C ILE A 58 5.66 -12.50 -10.49
N VAL A 59 4.62 -11.89 -11.06
CA VAL A 59 4.17 -10.53 -10.68
C VAL A 59 3.30 -10.57 -9.41
N ALA A 60 2.46 -11.59 -9.24
CA ALA A 60 1.55 -11.70 -8.08
C ALA A 60 2.25 -11.59 -6.70
N PRO A 61 3.42 -12.24 -6.44
CA PRO A 61 4.19 -12.05 -5.20
C PRO A 61 4.56 -10.59 -4.90
N PHE A 62 4.85 -9.78 -5.92
CA PHE A 62 5.22 -8.38 -5.72
C PHE A 62 4.07 -7.54 -5.18
N GLU A 63 2.82 -7.83 -5.56
CA GLU A 63 1.65 -7.12 -5.01
C GLU A 63 1.53 -7.34 -3.50
N TYR A 64 1.84 -8.55 -3.02
CA TYR A 64 1.81 -8.84 -1.59
C TYR A 64 2.92 -8.11 -0.82
N THR A 65 4.01 -7.67 -1.46
CA THR A 65 5.03 -6.84 -0.79
C THR A 65 4.49 -5.48 -0.37
N ILE A 66 3.40 -4.99 -0.99
CA ILE A 66 2.72 -3.76 -0.56
C ILE A 66 2.17 -3.93 0.86
N LEU A 67 1.72 -5.12 1.23
CA LEU A 67 1.26 -5.41 2.60
C LEU A 67 2.41 -5.29 3.62
N LEU A 68 3.60 -5.75 3.24
CA LEU A 68 4.81 -5.61 4.07
C LEU A 68 5.13 -4.13 4.30
N TRP A 69 5.13 -3.32 3.23
CA TRP A 69 5.35 -1.87 3.34
C TRP A 69 4.23 -1.18 4.14
N SER A 70 2.98 -1.61 3.99
CA SER A 70 1.84 -1.08 4.75
C SER A 70 2.03 -1.27 6.25
N ILE A 71 2.38 -2.48 6.70
CA ILE A 71 2.64 -2.76 8.12
C ILE A 71 3.85 -1.96 8.61
N PHE A 72 4.91 -1.86 7.78
CA PHE A 72 6.10 -1.10 8.11
C PHE A 72 5.80 0.39 8.32
N TYR A 73 5.05 1.03 7.42
CA TYR A 73 4.63 2.42 7.58
C TYR A 73 3.62 2.61 8.71
N GLY A 74 2.74 1.63 8.95
CA GLY A 74 1.84 1.59 10.10
C GLY A 74 2.59 1.72 11.42
N TRP A 75 3.61 0.87 11.60
CA TRP A 75 4.49 0.94 12.76
C TRP A 75 5.30 2.24 12.82
N LEU A 76 5.86 2.69 11.69
CA LEU A 76 6.75 3.86 11.68
C LEU A 76 6.04 5.19 11.94
N ILE A 77 4.85 5.39 11.37
CA ILE A 77 4.13 6.68 11.40
C ILE A 77 3.18 6.74 12.61
N TRP A 78 2.53 5.63 12.95
CA TRP A 78 1.48 5.59 13.98
C TRP A 78 1.90 4.85 15.26
N ASP A 79 3.15 4.39 15.37
CA ASP A 79 3.65 3.56 16.48
C ASP A 79 2.74 2.35 16.78
N GLU A 80 2.13 1.80 15.73
CA GLU A 80 1.17 0.72 15.87
C GLU A 80 1.87 -0.58 16.25
N LYS A 81 1.39 -1.25 17.30
CA LYS A 81 2.03 -2.46 17.82
C LYS A 81 1.85 -3.62 16.84
N VAL A 82 2.94 -3.99 16.17
CA VAL A 82 3.00 -5.15 15.29
C VAL A 82 2.78 -6.42 16.10
N THR A 83 1.62 -7.06 15.91
CA THR A 83 1.28 -8.31 16.59
C THR A 83 2.11 -9.49 16.06
N LEU A 84 2.15 -10.59 16.82
CA LEU A 84 2.85 -11.81 16.39
C LEU A 84 2.37 -12.32 15.02
N GLN A 85 1.08 -12.16 14.71
CA GLN A 85 0.50 -12.55 13.42
C GLN A 85 1.08 -11.72 12.27
N SER A 86 1.25 -10.41 12.47
CA SER A 86 1.85 -9.51 11.49
C SER A 86 3.32 -9.88 11.22
N TRP A 87 4.08 -10.25 12.25
CA TRP A 87 5.46 -10.74 12.09
C TRP A 87 5.54 -12.02 11.24
N ILE A 88 4.66 -12.99 11.50
CA ILE A 88 4.59 -14.23 10.72
C ILE A 88 4.25 -13.93 9.26
N GLY A 89 3.23 -13.08 9.02
CA GLY A 89 2.84 -12.66 7.67
C GLY A 89 3.98 -11.99 6.92
N MET A 90 4.70 -11.08 7.58
CA MET A 90 5.85 -10.37 7.01
C MET A 90 6.98 -11.34 6.63
N GLY A 91 7.29 -12.30 7.51
CA GLY A 91 8.26 -13.35 7.25
C GLY A 91 7.88 -14.21 6.04
N MET A 92 6.61 -14.59 5.90
CA MET A 92 6.12 -15.36 4.75
C MET A 92 6.27 -14.58 3.43
N ILE A 93 5.95 -13.27 3.42
CA ILE A 93 6.10 -12.43 2.23
C ILE A 93 7.58 -12.32 1.82
N VAL A 94 8.49 -12.09 2.78
CA VAL A 94 9.93 -12.04 2.51
C VAL A 94 10.46 -13.38 1.99
N ALA A 95 10.05 -14.48 2.62
CA ALA A 95 10.44 -15.83 2.19
C ALA A 95 9.97 -16.14 0.76
N ALA A 96 8.75 -15.74 0.40
CA ALA A 96 8.23 -15.89 -0.96
C ALA A 96 9.04 -15.07 -1.98
N GLY A 97 9.45 -13.84 -1.63
CA GLY A 97 10.32 -13.01 -2.48
C GLY A 97 11.69 -13.65 -2.72
N ILE A 98 12.32 -14.17 -1.67
CA ILE A 98 13.62 -14.88 -1.77
C ILE A 98 13.47 -16.16 -2.60
N TYR A 99 12.40 -16.93 -2.38
CA TYR A 99 12.11 -18.14 -3.15
C TYR A 99 11.95 -17.85 -4.64
N LEU A 100 11.25 -16.76 -4.99
CA LEU A 100 11.07 -16.33 -6.37
C LEU A 100 12.41 -15.96 -7.03
N PHE A 101 13.25 -15.18 -6.33
CA PHE A 101 14.58 -14.83 -6.83
C PHE A 101 15.46 -16.07 -7.06
N TYR A 102 15.44 -17.02 -6.13
CA TYR A 102 16.17 -18.28 -6.27
C TYR A 102 15.65 -19.11 -7.47
N ARG A 103 14.33 -19.18 -7.66
CA ARG A 103 13.72 -19.90 -8.78
C ARG A 103 14.09 -19.29 -10.14
N GLU A 104 14.13 -17.97 -10.25
CA GLU A 104 14.49 -17.27 -11.49
C GLU A 104 15.92 -17.64 -11.93
N ARG A 105 16.86 -17.66 -10.97
CA ARG A 105 18.26 -18.07 -11.21
C ARG A 105 18.39 -19.50 -11.70
N VAL A 106 17.53 -20.40 -11.22
CA VAL A 106 17.53 -21.80 -11.66
C VAL A 106 16.97 -21.94 -13.09
N ASN A 107 15.98 -21.13 -13.47
CA ASN A 107 15.38 -21.18 -14.82
C ASN A 107 16.20 -20.47 -15.90
N GLU A 108 16.96 -19.42 -15.58
CA GLU A 108 17.83 -18.74 -16.57
C GLU A 108 18.92 -19.65 -17.16
N GLN A 109 19.30 -20.73 -16.47
CA GLN A 109 20.32 -21.66 -16.97
C GLN A 109 19.80 -22.61 -18.08
N GLN A 110 18.49 -22.66 -18.35
CA GLN A 110 17.92 -23.60 -19.32
C GLN A 110 17.70 -23.04 -20.73
N ILE A 111 17.99 -21.76 -21.00
CA ILE A 111 17.70 -21.11 -22.31
C ILE A 111 18.96 -20.92 -23.19
N THR A 112 20.17 -21.26 -22.72
CA THR A 112 21.42 -21.07 -23.50
C THR A 112 22.23 -22.35 -23.65
N MET A 113 21.61 -23.49 -23.95
CA MET A 113 22.32 -24.71 -24.37
C MET A 113 21.44 -25.54 -25.30
N ASP A 114 21.17 -25.06 -26.53
CA ASP A 114 20.97 -25.88 -27.75
C ASP A 114 20.40 -25.04 -28.91
N GLN A 115 21.22 -24.11 -29.43
CA GLN A 115 21.09 -23.74 -30.84
C GLN A 115 22.38 -24.13 -31.56
N PRO A 116 22.49 -25.34 -32.13
CA PRO A 116 23.48 -25.58 -33.15
C PRO A 116 23.06 -24.78 -34.38
N LEU A 117 23.97 -23.95 -34.87
CA LEU A 117 23.92 -23.21 -36.14
C LEU A 117 23.19 -24.03 -37.22
N ARG A 118 22.08 -23.48 -37.74
CA ARG A 118 21.52 -23.82 -39.05
C ARG A 118 21.22 -22.54 -39.79
#